data_AF-A0A8T6WL19-F1
#
_entry.id   AF-A0A8T6WL19-F1
#
_cell.length_a   1.000
_cell.length_b   1.000
_cell.length_c   1.000
_cell.angle_alpha   90.00
_cell.angle_beta   90.00
_cell.angle_gamma   90.00
#
_symmetry.space_group_name_H-M   'P 1'
#
loop_
_entity.id
_entity.type
_entity.pdbx_description
1 polymer ?
#
loop_
_entity_poly.entity_id
_entity_poly.type
_entity_poly.pdbx_seq_one_letter_code
_entity_poly.pdbx_strand_id
1 'polypeptide(L)'
;GDIQVAIKVAEEKGVIGGEACGVYIFPDAHLAPEPFLAACKVLELMATTEKSFGELISAIPQYPLLKGKIECPNDRKQTVMKTLAKELPSKMGDVKEVLTVDGLLESR
;
A
#
# COMPACT_ATOMS: atom_id res chain seq x y z
N GLY A 1 5.09 9.23 -1.20
CA GLY A 1 3.67 9.48 -1.46
C GLY A 1 2.96 9.85 -0.18
N ASP A 2 3.57 9.53 0.96
CA ASP A 2 3.44 10.04 2.31
C ASP A 2 2.77 11.39 2.47
N ILE A 3 3.19 12.44 1.75
CA ILE A 3 2.51 13.75 1.83
C ILE A 3 1.04 13.64 1.37
N GLN A 4 0.79 12.97 0.24
CA GLN A 4 -0.57 12.75 -0.27
C GLN A 4 -1.37 11.83 0.65
N VAL A 5 -0.73 10.83 1.26
CA VAL A 5 -1.37 9.98 2.27
C VAL A 5 -1.74 10.80 3.51
N ALA A 6 -0.86 11.68 4.01
CA ALA A 6 -1.12 12.54 5.16
C ALA A 6 -2.30 13.49 4.91
N ILE A 7 -2.33 14.13 3.73
CA ILE A 7 -3.44 14.97 3.29
C ILE A 7 -4.73 14.17 3.28
N LYS A 8 -4.72 12.97 2.68
CA LYS A 8 -5.93 12.16 2.55
C LYS A 8 -6.44 11.64 3.90
N VAL A 9 -5.54 11.26 4.81
CA VAL A 9 -5.88 10.90 6.19
C VAL A 9 -6.59 12.06 6.90
N ALA A 10 -6.12 13.29 6.73
CA ALA A 10 -6.74 14.46 7.33
C ALA A 10 -8.14 14.75 6.73
N GLU A 11 -8.27 14.69 5.41
CA GLU A 11 -9.54 14.89 4.70
C GLU A 11 -10.61 13.88 5.10
N GLU A 12 -10.25 12.60 5.12
CA GLU A 12 -11.17 11.49 5.38
C GLU A 12 -11.33 11.16 6.88
N LYS A 13 -10.61 11.87 7.75
CA LYS A 13 -10.50 11.55 9.19
C LYS A 13 -10.10 10.08 9.41
N GLY A 14 -9.12 9.61 8.64
CA GLY A 14 -8.61 8.25 8.71
C GLY A 14 -8.02 7.94 10.08
N VAL A 15 -8.14 6.69 10.53
CA VAL A 15 -7.60 6.24 11.82
C VAL A 15 -6.08 5.98 11.79
N ILE A 16 -5.55 5.68 10.60
CA ILE A 16 -4.12 5.47 10.32
C ILE A 16 -3.89 5.69 8.81
N GLY A 17 -2.69 6.13 8.43
CA GLY A 17 -2.22 6.13 7.04
C GLY A 17 -0.95 5.30 6.89
N GLY A 18 -0.68 4.83 5.68
CA GLY A 18 0.61 4.20 5.40
C GLY A 18 0.91 3.98 3.92
N GLU A 19 2.18 3.70 3.63
CA GLU A 19 2.66 3.31 2.32
C GLU A 19 3.39 1.96 2.37
N ALA A 20 3.39 1.23 1.24
CA ALA A 20 4.04 -0.07 1.11
C ALA A 20 5.57 -0.04 1.37
N CYS A 21 6.20 1.14 1.38
CA CYS A 21 7.61 1.31 1.73
C CYS A 21 7.89 1.32 3.24
N GLY A 22 6.87 1.15 4.09
CA GLY A 22 7.02 1.11 5.55
C GLY A 22 6.80 2.45 6.24
N VAL A 23 6.09 3.38 5.59
CA VAL A 23 5.64 4.64 6.20
C VAL A 23 4.33 4.41 6.91
N TYR A 24 4.20 4.93 8.13
CA TYR A 24 2.96 4.94 8.92
C TYR A 24 2.70 6.34 9.46
N ILE A 25 1.44 6.76 9.45
CA ILE A 25 0.98 8.07 9.92
C ILE A 25 -0.12 7.83 10.96
N PHE A 26 0.09 8.35 12.17
CA PHE A 26 -0.84 8.23 13.28
C PHE A 26 -1.47 9.60 13.56
N PRO A 27 -2.66 9.90 13.00
CA PRO A 27 -3.27 11.23 13.13
C PRO A 27 -3.56 11.67 14.56
N ASP A 28 -3.68 10.74 15.51
CA ASP A 28 -3.77 11.05 16.95
C ASP A 28 -2.49 11.65 17.54
N ALA A 29 -1.34 11.44 16.89
CA ALA A 29 -0.06 12.04 17.24
C ALA A 29 0.25 13.25 16.36
N HIS A 30 0.42 13.05 15.05
CA HIS A 30 0.61 14.10 14.05
C HIS A 30 0.43 13.57 12.61
N LEU A 31 0.17 14.47 11.66
CA LEU A 31 -0.02 14.17 10.23
C LEU A 31 1.31 14.08 9.45
N ALA A 32 2.24 13.27 9.96
CA ALA A 32 3.54 13.01 9.32
C ALA A 32 4.01 11.57 9.61
N PRO A 33 4.93 11.02 8.81
CA PRO A 33 5.51 9.71 9.05
C PRO A 33 6.10 9.57 10.47
N GLU A 34 5.74 8.48 11.16
CA GLU A 34 6.23 8.17 12.50
C GLU A 34 6.70 6.69 12.60
N PRO A 35 8.00 6.41 12.39
CA PRO A 35 8.55 5.06 12.52
C PRO A 35 8.78 4.58 13.96
N PHE A 36 9.06 5.47 14.91
CA PHE A 36 9.27 5.14 16.33
C PHE A 36 7.97 4.74 17.01
N LEU A 37 6.89 5.51 16.83
CA LEU A 37 5.55 5.18 17.29
C LEU A 37 5.05 3.89 16.62
N ALA A 38 5.33 3.67 15.33
CA ALA A 38 5.03 2.39 14.69
C ALA A 38 5.74 1.22 15.39
N ALA A 39 7.04 1.35 15.70
CA ALA A 39 7.78 0.34 16.43
C ALA A 39 7.23 0.14 17.86
N CYS A 40 6.90 1.22 18.57
CA CYS A 40 6.25 1.16 19.88
C CYS A 40 4.90 0.44 19.82
N LYS A 41 4.09 0.65 18.78
CA LYS A 41 2.82 -0.07 18.57
C LYS A 41 3.02 -1.56 18.35
N VAL A 42 4.08 -1.98 17.64
CA VAL A 42 4.43 -3.40 17.53
C VAL A 42 4.85 -3.97 18.89
N LEU A 43 5.68 -3.26 19.65
CA LEU A 43 6.09 -3.69 20.99
C LEU A 43 4.91 -3.76 21.97
N GLU A 44 3.99 -2.80 21.92
CA GLU A 44 2.73 -2.79 22.67
C GLU A 44 1.89 -4.02 22.32
N LEU A 45 1.76 -4.35 21.02
CA LEU A 45 1.04 -5.53 20.57
C LEU A 45 1.69 -6.82 21.06
N MET A 46 3.02 -6.93 21.00
CA MET A 46 3.76 -8.09 21.55
C MET A 46 3.52 -8.24 23.06
N ALA A 47 3.62 -7.14 23.82
CA ALA A 47 3.45 -7.16 25.28
C ALA A 47 2.01 -7.49 25.70
N THR A 48 1.01 -6.96 25.00
CA THR A 48 -0.41 -7.16 25.33
C THR A 48 -0.94 -8.53 24.91
N THR A 49 -0.38 -9.13 23.86
CA THR A 49 -0.79 -10.45 23.37
C THR A 49 0.07 -11.59 23.90
N GLU A 50 1.18 -11.28 24.58
CA GLU A 50 2.22 -12.22 25.01
C GLU A 50 2.81 -13.05 23.87
N LYS A 51 2.75 -12.54 22.64
CA LYS A 51 3.29 -13.20 21.44
C LYS A 51 4.63 -12.61 21.05
N SER A 52 5.51 -13.49 20.58
CA SER A 52 6.73 -13.09 19.88
C SER A 52 6.39 -12.40 18.56
N PHE A 53 7.33 -11.59 18.05
CA PHE A 53 7.18 -10.95 16.74
C PHE A 53 6.93 -11.98 15.62
N GLY A 54 7.62 -13.13 15.66
CA GLY A 54 7.43 -14.19 14.68
C GLY A 54 6.02 -14.79 14.67
N GLU A 55 5.38 -14.93 15.84
CA GLU A 55 4.00 -15.40 15.96
C GLU A 55 2.98 -14.36 15.48
N LEU A 56 3.26 -13.07 15.66
CA LEU A 56 2.42 -12.00 15.10
C LEU A 56 2.49 -11.99 13.57
N ILE A 57 3.69 -12.13 13.01
CA ILE A 57 3.89 -12.14 11.55
C ILE A 57 3.31 -13.40 10.92
N SER A 58 3.44 -14.57 11.56
CA SER A 58 2.94 -15.83 11.00
C SER A 58 1.41 -15.90 10.90
N ALA A 59 0.69 -15.06 11.67
CA ALA A 59 -0.75 -14.94 11.58
C ALA A 59 -1.24 -14.13 10.35
N ILE A 60 -0.35 -13.39 9.69
CA ILE A 60 -0.69 -12.57 8.52
C ILE A 60 -0.74 -13.47 7.27
N PRO A 61 -1.84 -13.46 6.48
CA PRO A 61 -1.91 -14.21 5.24
C PRO A 61 -0.79 -13.83 4.26
N GLN A 62 -0.17 -14.83 3.64
CA GLN A 62 0.89 -14.60 2.66
C GLN A 62 0.31 -14.36 1.27
N TYR A 63 0.72 -13.25 0.65
CA TYR A 63 0.40 -12.91 -0.73
C TYR A 63 1.70 -12.90 -1.55
N PRO A 64 1.87 -13.81 -2.53
CA PRO A 64 3.05 -13.83 -3.39
C PRO A 64 3.22 -12.51 -4.15
N LEU A 65 4.42 -11.95 -4.12
CA LEU A 65 4.75 -10.71 -4.83
C LEU A 65 5.83 -10.96 -5.89
N LEU A 66 5.50 -10.69 -7.15
CA LEU A 66 6.49 -10.58 -8.23
C LEU A 66 6.66 -9.12 -8.62
N LYS A 67 7.89 -8.61 -8.52
CA LYS A 67 8.23 -7.22 -8.84
C LYS A 67 9.28 -7.17 -9.95
N GLY A 68 9.01 -6.38 -10.98
CA GLY A 68 9.92 -6.17 -12.11
C GLY A 68 9.95 -4.72 -12.56
N LYS A 69 10.90 -4.39 -13.44
CA LYS A 69 10.98 -3.11 -14.13
C LYS A 69 11.12 -3.38 -15.63
N ILE A 70 10.38 -2.63 -16.43
CA ILE A 70 10.46 -2.68 -17.90
C ILE A 70 10.86 -1.27 -18.36
N GLU A 71 11.93 -1.19 -19.14
CA GLU A 71 12.34 0.09 -19.71
C GLU A 71 11.29 0.57 -20.72
N CYS A 72 10.84 1.81 -20.54
CA CYS A 72 9.86 2.45 -21.41
C CYS A 72 10.26 3.91 -21.62
N PRO A 73 10.54 4.33 -22.87
CA PRO A 73 10.76 5.73 -23.20
C PRO A 73 9.63 6.62 -22.70
N ASN A 74 9.97 7.79 -22.14
CA ASN A 74 9.00 8.67 -21.48
C ASN A 74 7.86 9.12 -22.42
N ASP A 75 8.17 9.40 -23.67
CA ASP A 75 7.22 9.78 -24.73
C ASP A 75 6.20 8.66 -25.04
N ARG A 76 6.56 7.40 -24.79
CA ARG A 76 5.69 6.24 -25.02
C ARG A 76 4.85 5.86 -23.80
N LYS A 77 5.21 6.29 -22.59
CA LYS A 77 4.56 5.86 -21.33
C LYS A 77 3.05 6.08 -21.36
N GLN A 78 2.59 7.25 -21.80
CA GLN A 78 1.16 7.56 -21.81
C GLN A 78 0.36 6.62 -22.75
N THR A 79 0.89 6.37 -23.94
CA THR A 79 0.27 5.47 -24.92
C THR A 79 0.25 4.03 -24.40
N VAL A 80 1.36 3.56 -23.83
CA VAL A 80 1.47 2.23 -23.24
C VAL A 80 0.45 2.04 -22.11
N MET A 81 0.35 2.99 -21.17
CA MET A 81 -0.61 2.91 -20.06
C MET A 81 -2.07 2.86 -20.55
N LYS A 82 -2.43 3.65 -21.58
CA LYS A 82 -3.77 3.60 -22.19
C LYS A 82 -4.08 2.24 -22.81
N THR A 83 -3.13 1.63 -23.50
CA THR A 83 -3.29 0.29 -24.07
C THR A 83 -3.44 -0.76 -22.97
N LEU A 84 -2.60 -0.69 -21.93
CA LEU A 84 -2.67 -1.63 -20.80
C LEU A 84 -4.02 -1.56 -20.09
N ALA A 85 -4.53 -0.36 -19.80
CA ALA A 85 -5.84 -0.17 -19.17
C ALA A 85 -7.01 -0.73 -19.98
N LYS A 86 -6.88 -0.80 -21.32
CA LYS A 86 -7.90 -1.38 -22.20
C LYS A 86 -7.80 -2.90 -22.29
N GLU A 87 -6.59 -3.44 -22.37
CA GLU A 87 -6.38 -4.84 -22.72
C GLU A 87 -6.26 -5.77 -21.50
N LEU A 88 -5.61 -5.33 -20.43
CA LEU A 88 -5.33 -6.19 -19.27
C LEU A 88 -6.59 -6.74 -18.58
N PRO A 89 -7.68 -5.95 -18.38
CA PRO A 89 -8.86 -6.47 -17.70
C PRO A 89 -9.49 -7.67 -18.41
N SER A 90 -9.41 -7.71 -19.74
CA SER A 90 -9.94 -8.81 -20.56
C SER A 90 -9.03 -10.05 -20.60
N LYS A 91 -7.74 -9.88 -20.28
CA LYS A 91 -6.73 -10.95 -20.31
C LYS A 91 -6.54 -11.61 -18.94
N MET A 92 -7.03 -10.96 -17.89
CA MET A 92 -6.98 -11.44 -16.51
C MET A 92 -8.36 -12.03 -16.15
N GLY A 93 -8.40 -13.31 -15.75
CA GLY A 93 -9.62 -13.91 -15.21
C GLY A 93 -9.98 -13.32 -13.84
N ASP A 94 -11.27 -13.24 -13.55
CA ASP A 94 -11.85 -12.91 -12.23
C ASP A 94 -11.49 -11.51 -11.68
N VAL A 95 -11.44 -10.49 -12.54
CA VAL A 95 -11.23 -9.09 -12.09
C VAL A 95 -12.48 -8.57 -11.36
N LYS A 96 -12.31 -8.17 -10.10
CA LYS A 96 -13.37 -7.55 -9.27
C LYS A 96 -13.41 -6.03 -9.42
N GLU A 97 -12.26 -5.38 -9.44
CA GLU A 97 -12.14 -3.93 -9.48
C GLU A 97 -10.89 -3.50 -10.26
N VAL A 98 -10.99 -2.33 -10.90
CA VAL A 98 -9.89 -1.67 -11.59
C VAL A 98 -9.71 -0.26 -11.03
N LEU A 99 -8.53 0.04 -10.49
CA LEU A 99 -8.16 1.34 -9.95
C LEU A 99 -7.07 1.99 -10.81
N THR A 100 -7.23 3.30 -11.06
CA THR A 100 -6.33 4.08 -11.94
C THR A 100 -5.70 5.29 -11.25
N VAL A 101 -5.69 5.30 -9.91
CA VAL A 101 -5.20 6.42 -9.09
C VAL A 101 -3.71 6.67 -9.31
N ASP A 102 -2.90 5.60 -9.29
CA ASP A 102 -1.47 5.62 -9.60
C ASP A 102 -1.12 4.43 -10.51
N GLY A 103 -1.32 4.61 -11.82
CA GLY A 103 -1.12 3.57 -12.81
C GLY A 103 -2.37 2.72 -13.03
N LEU A 104 -2.20 1.40 -13.05
CA LEU A 104 -3.30 0.44 -13.21
C LEU A 104 -3.14 -0.66 -12.15
N LEU A 105 -4.17 -0.82 -11.32
CA LEU A 105 -4.27 -1.86 -10.31
C LEU A 105 -5.55 -2.65 -10.54
N GLU A 106 -5.44 -3.97 -10.65
CA GLU A 106 -6.57 -4.90 -10.77
C GLU A 106 -6.62 -5.80 -9.53
N SER A 107 -7.80 -5.92 -8.92
CA SER A 107 -8.01 -6.83 -7.78
C SER A 107 -8.81 -8.07 -8.21
N ARG A 108 -8.53 -9.20 -7.56
CA ARG A 108 -9.22 -10.48 -7.74
C ARG A 108 -9.89 -10.95 -6.46
#